data_AF-A0A4Y2KIC3-F1
#
_entry.id   AF-A0A4Y2KIC3-F1
#
_cell.length_a   1.000
_cell.length_b   1.000
_cell.length_c   1.000
_cell.angle_alpha   90.00
_cell.angle_beta   90.00
_cell.angle_gamma   90.00
#
_symmetry.space_group_name_H-M   'P 1'
#
loop_
_entity.id
_entity.type
_entity.pdbx_description
1 polymer ?
#
loop_
_entity_poly.entity_id
_entity_poly.type
_entity_poly.pdbx_seq_one_letter_code
_entity_poly.pdbx_strand_id
1 'polypeptide(L)'
;MKTLSKTRERFYWDRLRADVEKWCRECHACGARKGPKTRTKGPLERYNVGVPFERMALDVLGPLPVTKKGNQDVLVLMDYFTKWPEAIPIPDKVASTVAEELVRAWISRYGVPMILHSD
;
A
#
# COMPACT_ATOMS: atom_id res chain seq x y z
N MET A 1 32.16 13.35 -2.52
CA MET A 1 31.21 13.58 -3.65
C MET A 1 31.95 13.35 -4.95
N LYS A 2 31.56 12.37 -5.78
CA LYS A 2 32.33 11.96 -6.99
C LYS A 2 32.54 13.12 -7.97
N THR A 3 31.53 13.97 -8.17
CA THR A 3 31.61 15.15 -9.04
C THR A 3 32.68 16.14 -8.58
N LEU A 4 32.77 16.42 -7.27
CA LEU A 4 33.78 17.32 -6.70
C LEU A 4 35.21 16.85 -6.95
N SER A 5 35.46 15.55 -6.82
CA SER A 5 36.79 14.96 -7.03
C SER A 5 37.26 15.22 -8.46
N LYS A 6 36.42 14.90 -9.45
CA LYS A 6 36.75 15.08 -10.87
C LYS A 6 36.93 16.55 -11.27
N THR A 7 36.12 17.45 -10.71
CA THR A 7 36.24 18.89 -11.01
C THR A 7 37.57 19.45 -10.49
N ARG A 8 38.00 19.03 -9.31
CA ARG A 8 39.26 19.48 -8.68
C ARG A 8 40.53 19.01 -9.39
N GLU A 9 40.45 17.95 -10.19
CA GLU A 9 41.60 17.47 -10.98
C GLU A 9 42.02 18.47 -12.08
N ARG A 10 41.11 19.34 -12.53
CA ARG A 10 41.34 20.20 -13.70
C ARG A 10 41.01 21.68 -13.47
N PHE A 11 40.26 22.01 -12.43
CA PHE A 11 39.73 23.36 -12.22
C PHE A 11 39.80 23.78 -10.75
N TYR A 12 39.97 25.08 -10.54
CA TYR A 12 39.96 25.72 -9.22
C TYR A 12 39.31 27.11 -9.31
N TRP A 13 38.44 27.42 -8.34
CA TRP A 13 37.92 28.77 -8.10
C TRP A 13 37.43 28.89 -6.65
N ASP A 14 37.22 30.12 -6.17
CA ASP A 14 36.65 30.35 -4.84
C ASP A 14 35.25 29.74 -4.73
N ARG A 15 34.95 29.06 -3.62
CA ARG A 15 33.68 28.34 -3.39
C ARG A 15 33.35 27.19 -4.35
N LEU A 16 34.30 26.68 -5.13
CA LEU A 16 34.12 25.52 -6.03
C LEU A 16 33.31 24.38 -5.41
N ARG A 17 33.58 24.04 -4.15
CA ARG A 17 32.84 23.00 -3.44
C ARG A 17 31.34 23.31 -3.32
N ALA A 18 31.00 24.54 -2.92
CA ALA A 18 29.63 24.97 -2.73
C ALA A 18 28.85 24.93 -4.05
N ASP A 19 29.47 25.37 -5.15
CA ASP A 19 28.84 25.38 -6.48
C ASP A 19 28.58 23.96 -6.99
N VAL A 20 29.55 23.05 -6.86
CA VAL A 20 29.36 21.65 -7.28
C VAL A 20 28.29 20.97 -6.41
N GLU A 21 28.24 21.26 -5.10
CA GLU A 21 27.19 20.73 -4.22
C GLU A 21 25.81 21.28 -4.58
N LYS A 22 25.70 22.58 -4.89
CA LYS A 22 24.48 23.23 -5.36
C LYS A 22 24.00 22.63 -6.69
N TRP A 23 24.89 22.53 -7.68
CA TRP A 23 24.59 21.90 -8.97
C TRP A 23 24.08 20.46 -8.81
N CYS A 24 24.76 19.65 -7.99
CA CYS A 24 24.35 18.27 -7.75
C CYS A 24 23.00 18.17 -7.01
N ARG A 25 22.62 19.18 -6.23
CA ARG A 25 21.34 19.27 -5.51
C ARG A 25 20.20 19.71 -6.43
N GLU A 26 20.46 20.65 -7.32
CA GLU A 26 19.48 21.22 -8.27
C GLU A 26 19.33 20.40 -9.55
N CYS A 27 20.24 19.45 -9.81
CA CYS A 27 20.18 18.60 -10.99
C CYS A 27 18.92 17.71 -10.98
N HIS A 28 17.97 18.04 -11.85
CA HIS A 28 16.70 17.33 -12.00
C HIS A 28 16.89 15.83 -12.28
N ALA A 29 17.80 15.47 -13.20
CA ALA A 29 18.06 14.07 -13.54
C ALA A 29 18.64 13.27 -12.35
N CYS A 30 19.45 13.92 -11.50
CA CYS A 30 19.97 13.29 -10.28
C CYS A 30 18.88 13.19 -9.20
N GLY A 31 18.07 14.24 -9.00
CA GLY A 31 16.99 14.27 -8.02
C GLY A 31 15.87 13.28 -8.33
N ALA A 32 15.51 13.12 -9.61
CA ALA A 32 14.50 12.15 -10.03
C ALA A 32 14.95 10.70 -9.82
N ARG A 33 16.26 10.42 -9.89
CA ARG A 33 16.82 9.06 -9.73
C ARG A 33 17.23 8.75 -8.30
N LYS A 34 17.68 9.76 -7.54
CA LYS A 34 18.04 9.61 -6.13
C LYS A 34 16.85 9.99 -5.28
N GLY A 35 16.13 8.98 -4.80
CA GLY A 35 15.11 9.17 -3.78
C GLY A 35 15.65 9.92 -2.55
N PRO A 36 14.76 10.49 -1.73
CA PRO A 36 15.14 11.23 -0.53
C PRO A 36 16.04 10.38 0.38
N LYS A 37 17.13 10.99 0.88
CA LYS A 37 18.10 10.31 1.76
C LYS A 37 17.48 9.82 3.07
N THR A 38 16.45 10.50 3.53
CA THR A 38 15.67 10.16 4.71
C THR A 38 14.27 9.78 4.26
N ARG A 39 14.00 8.48 4.12
CA ARG A 39 12.61 8.00 4.20
C ARG A 39 12.24 8.08 5.69
N THR A 40 11.76 9.23 6.14
CA THR A 40 11.00 9.30 7.38
C THR A 40 9.70 8.57 7.07
N LYS A 41 9.67 7.24 7.29
CA LYS A 41 8.40 6.52 7.30
C LYS A 41 7.61 7.13 8.46
N GLY A 42 6.41 7.64 8.17
CA GLY A 42 5.50 8.07 9.23
C GLY A 42 5.34 6.92 10.24
N PRO A 43 5.16 7.22 11.54
CA PRO A 43 4.90 6.19 12.52
C PRO A 43 3.63 5.41 12.11
N LEU A 44 3.67 4.09 12.27
CA LEU A 44 2.48 3.27 12.05
C LEU A 44 1.46 3.61 13.12
N GLU A 45 0.30 4.14 12.72
CA GLU A 45 -0.80 4.40 13.63
C GLU A 45 -1.60 3.13 13.89
N ARG A 46 -1.95 2.91 15.16
CA ARG A 46 -2.85 1.83 15.55
C ARG A 46 -4.26 2.36 15.58
N TYR A 47 -5.15 1.71 14.85
CA TYR A 47 -6.58 1.94 15.01
C TYR A 47 -7.10 1.01 16.10
N ASN A 48 -7.55 1.59 17.19
CA ASN A 48 -8.23 0.85 18.25
C ASN A 48 -9.67 0.59 17.83
N VAL A 49 -10.14 -0.63 18.04
CA VAL A 49 -11.54 -1.06 17.91
C VAL A 49 -11.95 -1.66 19.25
N GLY A 50 -13.13 -1.30 19.73
CA GLY A 50 -13.63 -1.64 21.05
C GLY A 50 -14.71 -2.72 21.05
N VAL A 51 -15.41 -2.96 19.93
CA VAL A 51 -16.49 -3.95 19.85
C VAL A 51 -16.44 -4.76 18.55
N PRO A 52 -16.98 -6.01 18.54
CA PRO A 52 -17.17 -6.76 17.31
C PRO A 52 -17.96 -5.96 16.28
N PHE A 53 -17.58 -6.07 15.00
CA PHE A 53 -18.26 -5.42 13.87
C PHE A 53 -18.16 -3.88 13.85
N GLU A 54 -17.33 -3.28 14.69
CA GLU A 54 -17.02 -1.84 14.60
C GLU A 54 -16.28 -1.50 13.32
N ARG A 55 -15.29 -2.31 12.96
CA ARG A 55 -14.53 -2.16 11.73
C ARG A 55 -14.22 -3.52 11.14
N MET A 56 -14.49 -3.67 9.86
CA MET A 56 -14.20 -4.87 9.10
C MET A 56 -13.30 -4.53 7.90
N ALA A 57 -12.26 -5.33 7.69
CA ALA A 57 -11.44 -5.30 6.48
C ALA A 57 -12.09 -6.16 5.39
N LEU A 58 -11.99 -5.68 4.16
CA LEU A 58 -12.34 -6.40 2.95
C LEU A 58 -11.15 -6.31 1.98
N ASP A 59 -10.72 -7.44 1.44
CA ASP A 59 -9.64 -7.54 0.46
C ASP A 59 -9.94 -8.68 -0.54
N VAL A 60 -9.32 -8.66 -1.72
CA VAL A 60 -9.51 -9.69 -2.76
C VAL A 60 -8.18 -10.24 -3.25
N LEU A 61 -7.90 -11.48 -2.84
CA LEU A 61 -6.70 -12.21 -3.24
C LEU A 61 -6.87 -12.87 -4.62
N GLY A 62 -5.92 -12.64 -5.52
CA GLY A 62 -5.83 -13.33 -6.81
C GLY A 62 -5.25 -12.44 -7.92
N PRO A 63 -5.18 -12.92 -9.17
CA PRO A 63 -5.82 -14.16 -9.65
C PRO A 63 -5.10 -15.44 -9.23
N LEU A 64 -5.87 -16.47 -8.89
CA LEU A 64 -5.43 -17.84 -8.58
C LEU A 64 -5.79 -18.79 -9.73
N PRO A 65 -5.30 -20.05 -9.74
CA PRO A 65 -5.74 -21.04 -10.70
C PRO A 65 -7.26 -21.25 -10.63
N VAL A 66 -7.92 -21.22 -11.79
CA VAL A 66 -9.37 -21.35 -11.89
C VAL A 66 -9.81 -22.72 -11.38
N THR A 67 -10.72 -22.72 -10.42
CA THR A 67 -11.30 -23.95 -9.87
C THR A 67 -12.29 -24.59 -10.85
N LYS A 68 -12.66 -25.85 -10.63
CA LYS A 68 -13.72 -26.53 -11.42
C LYS A 68 -15.07 -25.80 -11.41
N LYS A 69 -15.31 -24.93 -10.41
CA LYS A 69 -16.53 -24.12 -10.27
C LYS A 69 -16.42 -22.74 -10.92
N GLY A 70 -15.31 -22.43 -11.59
CA GLY A 70 -15.08 -21.14 -12.24
C GLY A 70 -14.57 -20.03 -11.32
N ASN A 71 -14.29 -20.31 -10.04
CA ASN A 71 -13.72 -19.31 -9.13
C ASN A 71 -12.23 -19.10 -9.41
N GLN A 72 -11.81 -17.83 -9.48
CA GLN A 72 -10.44 -17.42 -9.76
C GLN A 72 -9.85 -16.55 -8.65
N ASP A 73 -10.68 -15.92 -7.82
CA ASP A 73 -10.25 -15.03 -6.74
C ASP A 73 -10.84 -15.48 -5.39
N VAL A 74 -10.32 -14.91 -4.30
CA VAL A 74 -10.82 -15.12 -2.94
C VAL A 74 -11.10 -13.77 -2.29
N LEU A 75 -12.37 -13.51 -1.98
CA LEU A 75 -12.79 -12.41 -1.12
C LEU A 75 -12.43 -12.75 0.33
N VAL A 76 -11.64 -11.90 0.96
CA VAL A 76 -11.23 -12.02 2.36
C VAL A 76 -11.94 -10.95 3.16
N LEU A 77 -12.68 -11.37 4.17
CA LEU A 77 -13.35 -10.50 5.14
C LEU A 77 -12.74 -10.74 6.52
N MET A 78 -12.48 -9.68 7.28
CA MET A 78 -11.95 -9.83 8.63
C MET A 78 -12.48 -8.75 9.58
N ASP A 79 -13.05 -9.17 10.70
CA ASP A 79 -13.37 -8.25 11.78
C ASP A 79 -12.10 -7.82 12.54
N TYR A 80 -11.90 -6.51 12.72
CA TYR A 80 -10.70 -6.01 13.38
C TYR A 80 -10.67 -6.30 14.87
N PHE A 81 -11.82 -6.46 15.54
CA PHE A 81 -11.87 -6.65 16.98
C PHE A 81 -11.61 -8.11 17.36
N THR A 82 -12.45 -9.02 16.86
CA THR A 82 -12.36 -10.46 17.12
C THR A 82 -11.24 -11.15 16.35
N LYS A 83 -10.73 -10.51 15.28
CA LYS A 83 -9.80 -11.11 14.30
C LYS A 83 -10.40 -12.30 13.56
N TRP A 84 -11.73 -12.42 13.50
CA TRP A 84 -12.43 -13.49 12.80
C TRP A 84 -12.28 -13.33 11.27
N PRO A 85 -11.67 -14.30 10.56
CA PRO A 85 -11.52 -14.25 9.11
C PRO A 85 -12.59 -15.09 8.38
N GLU A 86 -13.05 -14.60 7.23
CA GLU A 86 -13.79 -15.38 6.24
C GLU A 86 -13.13 -15.27 4.87
N ALA A 87 -12.99 -16.41 4.20
CA ALA A 87 -12.42 -16.51 2.86
C ALA A 87 -13.43 -17.15 1.93
N ILE A 88 -13.88 -16.40 0.94
CA ILE A 88 -14.99 -16.74 0.06
C ILE A 88 -14.46 -16.81 -1.37
N PRO A 89 -14.56 -17.97 -2.05
CA PRO A 89 -14.11 -18.07 -3.43
C PRO A 89 -15.10 -17.37 -4.37
N ILE A 90 -14.59 -16.51 -5.25
CA ILE A 90 -15.39 -15.71 -6.18
C ILE A 90 -14.88 -15.89 -7.63
N PRO A 91 -15.76 -15.75 -8.65
CA PRO A 91 -15.37 -15.87 -10.06
C PRO A 91 -14.50 -14.70 -10.53
N ASP A 92 -14.73 -13.51 -10.00
CA ASP A 92 -14.07 -12.26 -10.42
C ASP A 92 -14.06 -11.22 -9.29
N LYS A 93 -13.24 -10.17 -9.47
CA LYS A 93 -13.15 -9.02 -8.55
C LYS A 93 -14.14 -7.90 -8.86
N VAL A 94 -15.22 -8.17 -9.60
CA VAL A 94 -16.18 -7.13 -9.97
C VAL A 94 -16.96 -6.71 -8.73
N ALA A 95 -17.21 -5.40 -8.59
CA ALA A 95 -17.88 -4.83 -7.42
C ALA A 95 -19.25 -5.46 -7.13
N SER A 96 -20.01 -5.83 -8.16
CA SER A 96 -21.31 -6.51 -8.00
C SER A 96 -21.15 -7.88 -7.34
N THR A 97 -20.20 -8.68 -7.81
CA THR A 97 -19.88 -10.01 -7.27
C THR A 97 -19.45 -9.89 -5.80
N VAL A 98 -18.53 -8.95 -5.51
CA VAL A 98 -18.05 -8.70 -4.15
C VAL A 98 -19.18 -8.24 -3.22
N ALA A 99 -20.05 -7.34 -3.68
CA ALA A 99 -21.17 -6.85 -2.88
C ALA A 99 -22.20 -7.96 -2.57
N GLU A 100 -22.53 -8.80 -3.56
CA GLU A 100 -23.43 -9.93 -3.37
C GLU A 100 -22.86 -10.93 -2.36
N GLU A 101 -21.58 -11.27 -2.50
CA GLU A 101 -20.87 -12.19 -1.60
C GLU A 101 -20.73 -11.61 -0.19
N LEU A 102 -20.45 -10.32 -0.05
CA LEU A 102 -20.43 -9.63 1.23
C LEU A 102 -21.79 -9.72 1.94
N VAL A 103 -22.88 -9.45 1.21
CA VAL A 103 -24.23 -9.53 1.76
C VAL A 103 -24.56 -10.97 2.17
N ARG A 104 -24.28 -11.94 1.30
CA ARG A 104 -24.61 -13.35 1.52
C ARG A 104 -23.78 -13.97 2.64
N ALA A 105 -22.47 -13.80 2.61
CA ALA A 105 -21.54 -14.50 3.49
C ALA A 105 -21.40 -13.84 4.85
N TRP A 106 -21.52 -12.50 4.92
CA TRP A 106 -21.32 -11.76 6.17
C TRP A 106 -22.60 -11.12 6.69
N ILE A 107 -23.19 -10.17 5.95
CA ILE A 107 -24.29 -9.34 6.47
C ILE A 107 -25.50 -10.18 6.86
N SER A 108 -25.83 -11.19 6.06
CA SER A 108 -26.95 -12.11 6.33
C SER A 108 -26.73 -12.99 7.57
N ARG A 109 -25.49 -13.18 8.02
CA ARG A 109 -25.12 -14.07 9.14
C ARG A 109 -24.82 -13.32 10.43
N TYR A 110 -24.19 -12.15 10.33
CA TYR A 110 -23.67 -11.40 11.48
C TYR A 110 -24.23 -9.97 11.60
N GLY A 111 -24.88 -9.46 10.55
CA GLY A 111 -25.34 -8.08 10.49
C GLY A 111 -24.35 -7.13 9.81
N VAL A 112 -24.72 -5.85 9.76
CA VAL A 112 -23.97 -4.80 9.04
C VAL A 112 -22.88 -4.23 9.95
N PRO A 113 -21.60 -4.20 9.52
CA PRO A 113 -20.54 -3.55 10.28
C PRO A 113 -20.71 -2.02 10.28
N MET A 114 -20.20 -1.34 11.32
CA MET A 114 -20.26 0.13 11.38
C MET A 114 -19.32 0.79 10.36
N ILE A 115 -18.15 0.20 10.12
CA ILE A 115 -17.14 0.69 9.17
C ILE A 115 -16.62 -0.47 8.33
N LEU A 116 -16.64 -0.29 7.00
CA LEU A 116 -15.98 -1.17 6.05
C LEU A 116 -14.69 -0.51 5.56
N HIS A 117 -13.59 -1.25 5.59
CA HIS A 117 -12.27 -0.81 5.16
C HIS A 117 -11.82 -1.67 3.99
N SER A 118 -11.66 -1.09 2.82
CA SER A 118 -11.06 -1.70 1.62
C SER A 118 -9.97 -0.78 1.06
N ASP A 119 -9.10 -1.31 0.21
CA ASP A 119 -8.10 -0.55 -0.55
C ASP A 119 -8.67 0.15 -1.80
#